data_AF-A0A7R9X095-F1
#
_entry.id   AF-A0A7R9X095-F1
#
_cell.length_a   1.000
_cell.length_b   1.000
_cell.length_c   1.000
_cell.angle_alpha   90.00
_cell.angle_beta   90.00
_cell.angle_gamma   90.00
#
_symmetry.space_group_name_H-M   'P 1'
#
loop_
_entity.id
_entity.type
_entity.pdbx_description
1 polymer ?
#
loop_
_entity_poly.entity_id
_entity_poly.type
_entity_poly.pdbx_seq_one_letter_code
_entity_poly.pdbx_strand_id
1 'polypeptide(L)'
;FECGISEHSAMAITGFGMMGLATGDFELAIRCGDLAHRIVRKTNGTAAAGWITLITSMYIDPYTMPFADIIPRLRTGYVVSMEAGEFEVGFINWQTSNVFAFVAGYELKSLLKAAEITHEQYRMYRVESMIGTSQAFLTLFRVLSGAEPPDWDKLEEQSRRNLNKEKLDGSETYVLLPYFQATLILAVYMRRHHIAQGLLKCFNFIASEDTSLVTVAPREFFGGLICANLYRETGKKKHLRKMQKLHKQLRTV
;
A
#
# COMPACT_ATOMS: atom_id res chain seq x y z
N PHE A 1 11.23 28.90 19.30
CA PHE A 1 12.20 28.84 18.17
C PHE A 1 12.32 30.24 17.61
N GLU A 2 13.52 30.82 17.56
CA GLU A 2 13.76 32.17 17.02
C GLU A 2 13.69 32.24 15.49
N CYS A 3 13.59 31.10 14.77
CA CYS A 3 13.34 31.07 13.32
C CYS A 3 12.50 29.84 12.91
N GLY A 4 11.41 30.05 12.15
CA GLY A 4 10.85 29.23 11.05
C GLY A 4 10.50 27.75 11.19
N ILE A 5 10.90 27.05 12.27
CA ILE A 5 10.71 25.59 12.40
C ILE A 5 9.39 25.29 13.11
N SER A 6 8.48 24.63 12.39
CA SER A 6 7.17 24.18 12.86
C SER A 6 6.78 22.83 12.24
N GLU A 7 5.70 22.23 12.72
CA GLU A 7 5.16 21.00 12.12
C GLU A 7 4.75 21.19 10.64
N HIS A 8 4.32 22.38 10.24
CA HIS A 8 4.06 22.71 8.85
C HIS A 8 5.34 22.70 7.99
N SER A 9 6.46 23.20 8.55
CA SER A 9 7.75 23.12 7.86
C SER A 9 8.20 21.66 7.68
N ALA A 10 7.92 20.79 8.67
CA ALA A 10 8.19 19.37 8.55
C ALA A 10 7.36 18.72 7.45
N MET A 11 6.06 19.06 7.33
CA MET A 11 5.22 18.58 6.24
C MET A 11 5.73 19.04 4.86
N ALA A 12 6.13 20.31 4.73
CA ALA A 12 6.69 20.84 3.49
C ALA A 12 7.99 20.11 3.10
N ILE A 13 8.86 19.82 4.08
CA ILE A 13 10.09 19.04 3.87
C ILE A 13 9.76 17.61 3.44
N THR A 14 8.78 16.95 4.06
CA THR A 14 8.31 15.63 3.62
C THR A 14 7.83 15.67 2.17
N GLY A 15 7.03 16.67 1.80
CA GLY A 15 6.58 16.88 0.42
C GLY A 15 7.73 17.11 -0.56
N PHE A 16 8.77 17.86 -0.17
CA PHE A 16 9.97 18.03 -0.99
C PHE A 16 10.75 16.71 -1.14
N GLY A 17 10.82 15.90 -0.07
CA GLY A 17 11.41 14.56 -0.13
C GLY A 17 10.69 13.64 -1.12
N MET A 18 9.36 13.72 -1.21
CA MET A 18 8.57 13.01 -2.22
C MET A 18 8.94 13.40 -3.65
N MET A 19 9.26 14.67 -3.90
CA MET A 19 9.76 15.10 -5.21
C MET A 19 11.15 14.52 -5.52
N GLY A 20 12.00 14.36 -4.50
CA GLY A 20 13.27 13.64 -4.60
C GLY A 20 13.06 12.21 -5.11
N LEU A 21 12.11 11.46 -4.52
CA LEU A 21 11.76 10.12 -5.01
C LEU A 21 11.30 10.13 -6.47
N ALA A 22 10.41 11.06 -6.83
CA ALA A 22 9.88 11.14 -8.20
C ALA A 22 10.96 11.46 -9.25
N THR A 23 12.05 12.12 -8.84
CA THR A 23 13.18 12.47 -9.70
C THR A 23 14.36 11.48 -9.60
N GLY A 24 14.24 10.45 -8.77
CA GLY A 24 15.30 9.45 -8.54
C GLY A 24 16.41 9.90 -7.58
N ASP A 25 16.26 11.06 -6.93
CA ASP A 25 17.15 11.51 -5.86
C ASP A 25 16.71 10.93 -4.50
N PHE A 26 17.02 9.64 -4.33
CA PHE A 26 16.68 8.89 -3.12
C PHE A 26 17.40 9.46 -1.89
N GLU A 27 18.65 9.94 -2.03
CA GLU A 27 19.41 10.52 -0.92
C GLU A 27 18.72 11.77 -0.37
N LEU A 28 18.26 12.67 -1.25
CA LEU A 28 17.47 13.83 -0.85
C LEU A 28 16.19 13.42 -0.13
N ALA A 29 15.47 12.44 -0.66
CA ALA A 29 14.23 11.96 -0.05
C ALA A 29 14.45 11.48 1.40
N ILE A 30 15.48 10.66 1.61
CA ILE A 30 15.84 10.11 2.93
C ILE A 30 16.19 11.24 3.89
N ARG A 31 17.07 12.18 3.46
CA ARG A 31 17.49 13.32 4.28
C ARG A 31 16.30 14.20 4.68
N CYS A 32 15.34 14.38 3.78
CA CYS A 32 14.11 15.13 4.06
C CYS A 32 13.22 14.39 5.07
N GLY A 33 12.99 13.09 4.88
CA GLY A 33 12.22 12.28 5.83
C GLY A 33 12.80 12.32 7.25
N ASP A 34 14.11 12.11 7.37
CA ASP A 34 14.82 12.19 8.65
C ASP A 34 14.73 13.57 9.30
N LEU A 35 14.87 14.64 8.50
CA LEU A 35 14.76 16.00 8.98
C LEU A 35 13.33 16.31 9.47
N ALA A 36 12.31 15.89 8.73
CA ALA A 36 10.91 16.08 9.11
C ALA A 36 10.61 15.41 10.47
N HIS A 37 11.06 14.16 10.66
CA HIS A 37 10.94 13.45 11.95
C HIS A 37 11.68 14.14 13.10
N ARG A 38 12.86 14.73 12.84
CA ARG A 38 13.59 15.51 13.85
C ARG A 38 12.85 16.79 14.22
N ILE A 39 12.24 17.47 13.24
CA ILE A 39 11.45 18.69 13.50
C ILE A 39 10.24 18.36 14.36
N VAL A 40 9.44 17.36 13.99
CA VAL A 40 8.26 16.93 14.76
C VAL A 40 8.61 16.62 16.22
N ARG A 41 9.68 15.84 16.45
CA ARG A 41 10.16 15.53 17.79
C ARG A 41 10.60 16.76 18.58
N LYS A 42 11.24 17.73 17.92
CA LYS A 42 11.69 18.96 18.58
C LYS A 42 10.57 19.94 18.89
N THR A 43 9.53 19.97 18.06
CA THR A 43 8.40 20.89 18.25
C THR A 43 7.32 20.30 19.15
N ASN A 44 7.42 19.02 19.53
CA ASN A 44 6.34 18.25 20.17
C ASN A 44 5.01 18.39 19.41
N GLY A 45 5.08 18.55 18.08
CA GLY A 45 3.89 18.73 17.24
C GLY A 45 3.19 17.39 17.09
N THR A 46 1.90 17.32 17.43
CA THR A 46 1.12 16.08 17.35
C THR A 46 0.21 16.05 16.13
N ALA A 47 -0.24 17.21 15.64
CA ALA A 47 -1.23 17.30 14.57
C ALA A 47 -0.70 16.76 13.22
N ALA A 48 0.53 17.12 12.83
CA ALA A 48 1.11 16.63 11.58
C ALA A 48 1.93 15.34 11.71
N ALA A 49 2.23 14.90 12.94
CA ALA A 49 3.18 13.81 13.20
C ALA A 49 2.75 12.48 12.58
N GLY A 50 1.46 12.15 12.66
CA GLY A 50 0.90 10.93 12.06
C GLY A 50 0.99 10.91 10.55
N TRP A 51 0.71 12.03 9.89
CA TRP A 51 0.84 12.20 8.44
C TRP A 51 2.29 12.13 7.98
N ILE A 52 3.20 12.81 8.68
CA ILE A 52 4.63 12.76 8.37
C ILE A 52 5.14 11.33 8.49
N THR A 53 4.79 10.65 9.59
CA THR A 53 5.15 9.24 9.79
C THR A 53 4.60 8.35 8.71
N LEU A 54 3.33 8.51 8.33
CA LEU A 54 2.71 7.74 7.26
C LEU A 54 3.45 7.94 5.94
N ILE A 55 3.64 9.18 5.52
CA ILE A 55 4.22 9.50 4.21
C ILE A 55 5.67 9.01 4.13
N THR A 56 6.50 9.30 5.15
CA THR A 56 7.89 8.83 5.13
C THR A 56 7.95 7.30 5.14
N SER A 57 7.13 6.65 5.97
CA SER A 57 7.17 5.19 6.14
C SER A 57 6.62 4.45 4.91
N MET A 58 5.65 5.03 4.20
CA MET A 58 5.02 4.40 3.04
C MET A 58 5.81 4.64 1.76
N TYR A 59 6.41 5.83 1.60
CA TYR A 59 7.00 6.25 0.33
C TYR A 59 8.53 6.33 0.36
N ILE A 60 9.16 6.69 1.47
CA ILE A 60 10.61 6.96 1.54
C ILE A 60 11.35 5.76 2.15
N ASP A 61 11.01 5.41 3.39
CA ASP A 61 11.69 4.38 4.18
C ASP A 61 11.83 3.03 3.45
N PRO A 62 10.85 2.52 2.69
CA PRO A 62 10.96 1.23 2.02
C PRO A 62 12.13 1.10 1.03
N TYR A 63 12.68 2.22 0.54
CA TYR A 63 13.85 2.23 -0.32
C TYR A 63 15.17 2.03 0.43
N THR A 64 15.16 2.12 1.76
CA THR A 64 16.39 2.09 2.59
C THR A 64 16.38 1.06 3.70
N MET A 65 15.21 0.57 4.09
CA MET A 65 15.10 -0.38 5.19
C MET A 65 14.08 -1.47 4.91
N PRO A 66 14.29 -2.69 5.44
CA PRO A 66 13.30 -3.76 5.38
C PRO A 66 11.96 -3.32 5.97
N PHE A 67 10.86 -3.80 5.38
CA PHE A 67 9.51 -3.50 5.86
C PHE A 67 9.30 -3.82 7.36
N ALA A 68 9.95 -4.87 7.87
CA ALA A 68 9.88 -5.26 9.27
C ALA A 68 10.33 -4.13 10.23
N ASP A 69 11.36 -3.37 9.83
CA ASP A 69 11.95 -2.29 10.63
C ASP A 69 11.12 -1.00 10.57
N ILE A 70 10.25 -0.87 9.56
CA ILE A 70 9.34 0.28 9.39
C ILE A 70 8.08 0.11 10.25
N ILE A 71 7.63 -1.13 10.48
CA ILE A 71 6.39 -1.42 11.23
C ILE A 71 6.31 -0.66 12.56
N PRO A 72 7.34 -0.65 13.44
CA PRO A 72 7.26 0.09 14.69
C PRO A 72 6.97 1.58 14.51
N ARG A 73 7.53 2.22 13.47
CA ARG A 73 7.30 3.65 13.17
C ARG A 73 5.84 3.89 12.83
N LEU A 74 5.26 3.09 11.95
CA LEU A 74 3.84 3.17 11.61
C LEU A 74 2.95 2.93 12.83
N ARG A 75 3.31 2.01 13.74
CA ARG A 75 2.56 1.81 15.00
C ARG A 75 2.65 3.03 15.92
N THR A 76 3.80 3.71 15.99
CA THR A 76 3.93 5.00 16.68
C THR A 76 3.06 6.07 16.01
N GLY A 77 3.05 6.13 14.67
CA GLY A 77 2.19 7.03 13.90
C GLY A 77 0.70 6.83 14.22
N TYR A 78 0.25 5.57 14.33
CA TYR A 78 -1.10 5.25 14.81
C TYR A 78 -1.37 5.85 16.18
N VAL A 79 -0.54 5.57 17.19
CA VAL A 79 -0.75 6.05 18.57
C VAL A 79 -0.84 7.57 18.62
N VAL A 80 0.11 8.28 18.01
CA VAL A 80 0.15 9.75 18.03
C VAL A 80 -1.08 10.35 17.33
N SER A 81 -1.51 9.77 16.19
CA SER A 81 -2.73 10.20 15.50
C SER A 81 -3.99 9.97 16.34
N MET A 82 -4.11 8.81 17.00
CA MET A 82 -5.26 8.52 17.85
C MET A 82 -5.34 9.48 19.04
N GLU A 83 -4.20 9.81 19.67
CA GLU A 83 -4.11 10.79 20.76
C GLU A 83 -4.45 12.21 20.30
N ALA A 84 -4.12 12.57 19.05
CA ALA A 84 -4.45 13.85 18.45
C ALA A 84 -5.91 13.95 17.96
N GLY A 85 -6.68 12.85 17.98
CA GLY A 85 -8.04 12.79 17.41
C GLY A 85 -8.10 12.64 15.89
N GLU A 86 -6.94 12.43 15.24
CA GLU A 86 -6.79 12.20 13.80
C GLU A 86 -7.01 10.72 13.46
N PHE A 87 -8.23 10.21 13.73
CA PHE A 87 -8.54 8.78 13.70
C PHE A 87 -8.28 8.14 12.33
N GLU A 88 -8.66 8.82 11.24
CA GLU A 88 -8.44 8.31 9.88
C GLU A 88 -6.95 8.06 9.63
N VAL A 89 -6.11 9.07 9.86
CA VAL A 89 -4.64 8.98 9.73
C VAL A 89 -4.06 7.88 10.61
N GLY A 90 -4.57 7.76 11.83
CA GLY A 90 -4.16 6.71 12.75
C GLY A 90 -4.42 5.35 12.12
N PHE A 91 -5.65 5.09 11.71
CA PHE A 91 -5.96 3.80 11.12
C PHE A 91 -5.27 3.54 9.79
N ILE A 92 -4.95 4.56 8.98
CA ILE A 92 -4.14 4.38 7.77
C ILE A 92 -2.74 3.87 8.16
N ASN A 93 -2.10 4.50 9.15
CA ASN A 93 -0.82 4.01 9.68
C ASN A 93 -0.92 2.55 10.16
N TRP A 94 -1.97 2.22 10.91
CA TRP A 94 -2.20 0.87 11.41
C TRP A 94 -2.41 -0.14 10.27
N GLN A 95 -3.21 0.21 9.26
CA GLN A 95 -3.45 -0.64 8.11
C GLN A 95 -2.17 -0.87 7.30
N THR A 96 -1.43 0.20 6.97
CA THR A 96 -0.15 0.11 6.25
C THR A 96 0.84 -0.78 6.99
N SER A 97 0.88 -0.69 8.33
CA SER A 97 1.74 -1.56 9.13
C SER A 97 1.34 -3.03 9.08
N ASN A 98 0.04 -3.35 8.94
CA ASN A 98 -0.43 -4.73 8.71
C ASN A 98 -0.05 -5.23 7.30
N VAL A 99 -0.09 -4.36 6.28
CA VAL A 99 0.38 -4.68 4.93
C VAL A 99 1.88 -4.98 4.95
N PHE A 100 2.67 -4.17 5.66
CA PHE A 100 4.11 -4.38 5.77
C PHE A 100 4.45 -5.65 6.54
N ALA A 101 3.69 -5.96 7.60
CA ALA A 101 3.81 -7.22 8.31
C ALA A 101 3.50 -8.43 7.41
N PHE A 102 2.45 -8.35 6.57
CA PHE A 102 2.16 -9.38 5.58
C PHE A 102 3.31 -9.57 4.59
N VAL A 103 3.84 -8.50 4.02
CA VAL A 103 4.96 -8.55 3.06
C VAL A 103 6.25 -9.06 3.73
N ALA A 104 6.46 -8.73 5.00
CA ALA A 104 7.59 -9.21 5.79
C ALA A 104 7.44 -10.67 6.27
N GLY A 105 6.34 -11.36 5.93
CA GLY A 105 6.16 -12.79 6.21
C GLY A 105 5.65 -13.11 7.61
N TYR A 106 4.96 -12.18 8.28
CA TYR A 106 4.35 -12.44 9.59
C TYR A 106 3.20 -13.44 9.46
N GLU A 107 2.88 -14.12 10.57
CA GLU A 107 1.84 -15.15 10.61
C GLU A 107 0.46 -14.63 10.24
N LEU A 108 -0.19 -15.29 9.26
CA LEU A 108 -1.53 -14.93 8.78
C LEU A 108 -2.59 -14.93 9.88
N LYS A 109 -2.51 -15.84 10.86
CA LYS A 109 -3.46 -15.90 11.98
C LYS A 109 -3.44 -14.63 12.82
N SER A 110 -2.23 -14.12 13.09
CA SER A 110 -2.03 -12.89 13.86
C SER A 110 -2.50 -11.67 13.07
N LEU A 111 -2.22 -11.64 11.77
CA LEU A 111 -2.68 -10.58 10.86
C LEU A 111 -4.21 -10.56 10.70
N LEU A 112 -4.85 -11.72 10.56
CA LEU A 112 -6.30 -11.84 10.49
C LEU A 112 -6.96 -11.28 11.75
N LYS A 113 -6.50 -11.70 12.93
CA LYS A 113 -7.02 -11.20 14.20
C LYS A 113 -6.87 -9.69 14.31
N ALA A 114 -5.71 -9.15 13.92
CA ALA A 114 -5.49 -7.72 13.91
C ALA A 114 -6.46 -7.00 12.96
N ALA A 115 -6.66 -7.51 11.74
CA ALA A 115 -7.58 -6.93 10.77
C ALA A 115 -9.04 -6.96 11.23
N GLU A 116 -9.48 -8.03 11.90
CA GLU A 116 -10.83 -8.13 12.46
C GLU A 116 -11.08 -7.10 13.56
N ILE A 117 -10.15 -6.98 14.51
CA ILE A 117 -10.22 -5.96 15.57
C ILE A 117 -10.26 -4.56 14.96
N THR A 118 -9.39 -4.27 13.99
CA THR A 118 -9.38 -2.96 13.33
C THR A 118 -10.68 -2.70 12.57
N HIS A 119 -11.25 -3.72 11.92
CA HIS A 119 -12.51 -3.58 11.20
C HIS A 119 -13.67 -3.19 12.13
N GLU A 120 -13.71 -3.76 13.33
CA GLU A 120 -14.67 -3.37 14.36
C GLU A 120 -14.42 -1.93 14.85
N GLN A 121 -13.15 -1.57 15.08
CA GLN A 121 -12.78 -0.23 15.50
C GLN A 121 -13.16 0.85 14.49
N TYR A 122 -13.06 0.61 13.18
CA TYR A 122 -13.54 1.58 12.17
C TYR A 122 -14.98 1.99 12.38
N ARG A 123 -15.85 1.03 12.73
CA ARG A 123 -17.27 1.28 13.00
C ARG A 123 -17.45 2.06 14.30
N MET A 124 -16.71 1.71 15.34
CA MET A 124 -16.76 2.41 16.63
C MET A 124 -16.36 3.88 16.52
N TYR A 125 -15.29 4.16 15.77
CA TYR A 125 -14.76 5.53 15.58
C TYR A 125 -15.40 6.26 14.38
N ARG A 126 -16.39 5.64 13.70
CA ARG A 126 -17.12 6.22 12.55
C ARG A 126 -16.22 6.65 11.39
N VAL A 127 -15.13 5.90 11.15
CA VAL A 127 -14.19 6.14 10.04
C VAL A 127 -14.62 5.30 8.83
N GLU A 128 -15.76 5.68 8.24
CA GLU A 128 -16.40 4.89 7.17
C GLU A 128 -15.56 4.82 5.89
N SER A 129 -14.76 5.86 5.59
CA SER A 129 -13.84 5.90 4.44
C SER A 129 -12.86 4.73 4.41
N MET A 130 -12.49 4.20 5.58
CA MET A 130 -11.52 3.12 5.73
C MET A 130 -12.13 1.71 5.76
N ILE A 131 -13.46 1.61 5.77
CA ILE A 131 -14.14 0.30 5.77
C ILE A 131 -13.86 -0.43 4.45
N GLY A 132 -13.92 0.27 3.32
CA GLY A 132 -13.67 -0.32 2.00
C GLY A 132 -12.23 -0.82 1.84
N THR A 133 -11.24 -0.01 2.21
CA THR A 133 -9.82 -0.38 2.13
C THR A 133 -9.49 -1.54 3.06
N SER A 134 -10.03 -1.54 4.28
CA SER A 134 -9.76 -2.60 5.26
C SER A 134 -10.41 -3.93 4.90
N GLN A 135 -11.61 -3.89 4.31
CA GLN A 135 -12.32 -5.09 3.89
C GLN A 135 -11.51 -5.89 2.86
N ALA A 136 -10.79 -5.22 1.96
CA ALA A 136 -9.94 -5.88 0.98
C ALA A 136 -8.84 -6.75 1.61
N PHE A 137 -8.08 -6.20 2.55
CA PHE A 137 -7.03 -6.97 3.24
C PHE A 137 -7.61 -7.98 4.24
N LEU A 138 -8.75 -7.69 4.86
CA LEU A 138 -9.45 -8.67 5.69
C LEU A 138 -9.87 -9.90 4.87
N THR A 139 -10.46 -9.70 3.69
CA THR A 139 -10.81 -10.79 2.77
C THR A 139 -9.56 -11.55 2.31
N LEU A 140 -8.46 -10.86 1.99
CA LEU A 140 -7.17 -11.51 1.69
C LEU A 140 -6.75 -12.47 2.82
N PHE A 141 -6.75 -12.00 4.07
CA PHE A 141 -6.31 -12.82 5.20
C PHE A 141 -7.25 -13.98 5.48
N ARG A 142 -8.57 -13.78 5.42
CA ARG A 142 -9.57 -14.85 5.60
C ARG A 142 -9.44 -15.95 4.56
N VAL A 143 -9.26 -15.57 3.29
CA VAL A 143 -9.13 -16.54 2.21
C VAL A 143 -7.81 -17.30 2.32
N LEU A 144 -6.68 -16.61 2.55
CA LEU A 144 -5.38 -17.25 2.67
C LEU A 144 -5.26 -18.12 3.94
N SER A 145 -5.99 -17.79 5.01
CA SER A 145 -6.06 -18.63 6.22
C SER A 145 -7.02 -19.80 6.10
N GLY A 146 -7.77 -19.93 4.99
CA GLY A 146 -8.78 -20.96 4.79
C GLY A 146 -10.07 -20.75 5.59
N ALA A 147 -10.29 -19.55 6.14
CA ALA A 147 -11.50 -19.23 6.90
C ALA A 147 -12.73 -19.01 6.00
N GLU A 148 -12.51 -18.59 4.74
CA GLU A 148 -13.57 -18.31 3.78
C GLU A 148 -13.11 -18.66 2.35
N PRO A 149 -13.97 -19.26 1.50
CA PRO A 149 -13.65 -19.41 0.09
C PRO A 149 -13.75 -18.06 -0.65
N PRO A 150 -12.93 -17.82 -1.69
CA PRO A 150 -13.03 -16.61 -2.49
C PRO A 150 -14.27 -16.64 -3.41
N ASP A 151 -15.06 -15.58 -3.38
CA ASP A 151 -16.18 -15.33 -4.31
C ASP A 151 -15.66 -14.71 -5.62
N TRP A 152 -15.22 -15.57 -6.55
CA TRP A 152 -14.62 -15.11 -7.82
C TRP A 152 -15.59 -14.38 -8.73
N ASP A 153 -16.87 -14.76 -8.74
CA ASP A 153 -17.87 -14.14 -9.61
C ASP A 153 -18.07 -12.67 -9.24
N LYS A 154 -18.19 -12.39 -7.94
CA LYS A 154 -18.26 -11.02 -7.42
C LYS A 154 -16.99 -10.22 -7.70
N LEU A 155 -15.82 -10.83 -7.53
CA LEU A 155 -14.53 -10.18 -7.79
C LEU A 155 -14.35 -9.82 -9.28
N GLU A 156 -14.73 -10.72 -10.19
CA GLU A 156 -14.72 -10.47 -11.62
C GLU A 156 -15.73 -9.39 -12.04
N GLU A 157 -16.95 -9.44 -11.51
CA GLU A 157 -17.98 -8.45 -11.80
C GLU A 157 -17.51 -7.04 -11.40
N GLN A 158 -17.00 -6.89 -10.19
CA GLN A 158 -16.47 -5.62 -9.69
C GLN A 158 -15.28 -5.13 -10.54
N SER A 159 -14.40 -6.03 -10.98
CA SER A 159 -13.28 -5.70 -11.87
C SER A 159 -13.75 -5.18 -13.23
N ARG A 160 -14.77 -5.81 -13.83
CA ARG A 160 -15.34 -5.38 -15.12
C ARG A 160 -16.01 -4.01 -15.02
N ARG A 161 -16.80 -3.77 -13.96
CA ARG A 161 -17.45 -2.47 -13.72
C ARG A 161 -16.42 -1.34 -13.64
N ASN A 162 -15.30 -1.57 -12.96
CA ASN A 162 -14.24 -0.58 -12.79
C ASN A 162 -13.41 -0.34 -14.07
N LEU A 163 -13.20 -1.36 -14.91
CA LEU A 163 -12.54 -1.19 -16.22
C LEU A 163 -13.35 -0.34 -17.20
N ASN A 164 -14.67 -0.31 -17.05
CA ASN A 164 -15.56 0.46 -17.91
C ASN A 164 -15.69 1.94 -17.49
N LYS A 165 -15.07 2.34 -16.37
CA LYS A 165 -15.04 3.74 -15.95
C LYS A 165 -13.93 4.48 -16.71
N GLU A 166 -14.28 5.57 -17.40
CA GLU A 166 -13.31 6.41 -18.12
C GLU A 166 -12.46 7.26 -17.18
N LYS A 167 -13.00 7.62 -16.01
CA LYS A 167 -12.30 8.35 -14.94
C LYS A 167 -12.75 7.85 -13.58
N LEU A 168 -11.80 7.74 -12.66
CA LEU A 168 -12.04 7.56 -11.24
C LEU A 168 -11.81 8.91 -10.56
N ASP A 169 -12.59 9.22 -9.52
CA ASP A 169 -12.19 10.30 -8.62
C ASP A 169 -11.07 9.84 -7.67
N GLY A 170 -10.45 10.81 -6.97
CA GLY A 170 -9.34 10.52 -6.05
C GLY A 170 -9.73 9.62 -4.88
N SER A 171 -10.97 9.70 -4.40
CA SER A 171 -11.48 8.87 -3.30
C SER A 171 -11.71 7.42 -3.73
N GLU A 172 -12.21 7.20 -4.95
CA GLU A 172 -12.38 5.86 -5.52
C GLU A 172 -11.03 5.18 -5.73
N THR A 173 -10.02 5.94 -6.16
CA THR A 173 -8.64 5.44 -6.32
C THR A 173 -8.08 4.87 -5.02
N TYR A 174 -8.27 5.62 -3.92
CA TYR A 174 -7.78 5.24 -2.59
C TYR A 174 -8.42 3.94 -2.06
N VAL A 175 -9.70 3.71 -2.35
CA VAL A 175 -10.42 2.49 -1.96
C VAL A 175 -10.09 1.30 -2.87
N LEU A 176 -10.00 1.54 -4.18
CA LEU A 176 -9.86 0.48 -5.17
C LEU A 176 -8.45 -0.10 -5.23
N LEU A 177 -7.41 0.70 -4.96
CA LEU A 177 -6.02 0.24 -5.06
C LEU A 177 -5.72 -0.93 -4.09
N PRO A 178 -6.01 -0.82 -2.77
CA PRO A 178 -5.92 -1.95 -1.83
C PRO A 178 -6.73 -3.17 -2.25
N TYR A 179 -7.94 -2.94 -2.77
CA TYR A 179 -8.81 -4.01 -3.26
C TYR A 179 -8.15 -4.79 -4.39
N PHE A 180 -7.72 -4.11 -5.46
CA PHE A 180 -7.10 -4.78 -6.59
C PHE A 180 -5.78 -5.44 -6.23
N GLN A 181 -4.99 -4.83 -5.33
CA GLN A 181 -3.76 -5.45 -4.81
C GLN A 181 -4.07 -6.76 -4.07
N ALA A 182 -4.99 -6.74 -3.11
CA ALA A 182 -5.40 -7.92 -2.35
C ALA A 182 -5.96 -9.02 -3.26
N THR A 183 -6.86 -8.68 -4.19
CA THR A 183 -7.45 -9.65 -5.12
C THR A 183 -6.42 -10.21 -6.10
N LEU A 184 -5.46 -9.39 -6.57
CA LEU A 184 -4.37 -9.85 -7.42
C LEU A 184 -3.50 -10.89 -6.70
N ILE A 185 -3.14 -10.64 -5.44
CA ILE A 185 -2.38 -11.58 -4.59
C ILE A 185 -3.14 -12.90 -4.48
N LEU A 186 -4.44 -12.85 -4.16
CA LEU A 186 -5.31 -14.03 -4.08
C LEU A 186 -5.35 -14.81 -5.40
N ALA A 187 -5.57 -14.12 -6.52
CA ALA A 187 -5.69 -14.76 -7.83
C ALA A 187 -4.40 -15.47 -8.23
N VAL A 188 -3.23 -14.88 -7.93
CA VAL A 188 -1.94 -15.54 -8.17
C VAL A 188 -1.75 -16.74 -7.26
N TYR A 189 -2.02 -16.61 -5.96
CA TYR A 189 -1.85 -17.70 -5.00
C TYR A 189 -2.76 -18.90 -5.31
N MET A 190 -4.01 -18.63 -5.69
CA MET A 190 -5.00 -19.64 -6.08
C MET A 190 -4.88 -20.10 -7.54
N ARG A 191 -3.79 -19.72 -8.24
CA ARG A 191 -3.47 -20.12 -9.63
C ARG A 191 -4.54 -19.76 -10.66
N ARG A 192 -5.29 -18.68 -10.44
CA ARG A 192 -6.29 -18.13 -11.37
C ARG A 192 -5.65 -17.08 -12.30
N HIS A 193 -4.65 -17.47 -13.09
CA HIS A 193 -3.82 -16.53 -13.86
C HIS A 193 -4.58 -15.69 -14.91
N HIS A 194 -5.67 -16.22 -15.47
CA HIS A 194 -6.53 -15.46 -16.38
C HIS A 194 -7.27 -14.31 -15.67
N ILE A 195 -7.82 -14.58 -14.48
CA ILE A 195 -8.44 -13.56 -13.63
C ILE A 195 -7.39 -12.54 -13.19
N ALA A 196 -6.23 -13.03 -12.73
CA ALA A 196 -5.11 -12.21 -12.30
C ALA A 196 -4.63 -11.24 -13.41
N GLN A 197 -4.64 -11.67 -14.68
CA GLN A 197 -4.32 -10.81 -15.80
C GLN A 197 -5.33 -9.66 -15.98
N GLY A 198 -6.63 -9.93 -15.79
CA GLY A 198 -7.67 -8.90 -15.80
C GLY A 198 -7.47 -7.90 -14.66
N LEU A 199 -7.30 -8.40 -13.44
CA LEU A 199 -7.04 -7.61 -12.24
C LEU A 199 -5.80 -6.73 -12.37
N LEU A 200 -4.71 -7.26 -12.94
CA LEU A 200 -3.49 -6.49 -13.17
C LEU A 200 -3.71 -5.33 -14.14
N LYS A 201 -4.59 -5.47 -15.14
CA LYS A 201 -4.93 -4.34 -16.03
C LYS A 201 -5.65 -3.24 -15.26
N CYS A 202 -6.61 -3.60 -14.41
CA CYS A 202 -7.32 -2.64 -13.55
C CYS A 202 -6.33 -1.95 -12.60
N PHE A 203 -5.50 -2.76 -11.93
CA PHE A 203 -4.49 -2.27 -11.01
C PHE A 203 -3.56 -1.28 -11.71
N ASN A 204 -3.05 -1.60 -12.91
CA ASN A 204 -2.18 -0.71 -13.67
C ASN A 204 -2.87 0.59 -14.12
N PHE A 205 -4.17 0.56 -14.43
CA PHE A 205 -4.93 1.76 -14.77
C PHE A 205 -4.99 2.73 -13.58
N ILE A 206 -5.29 2.18 -12.40
CA ILE A 206 -5.44 2.93 -11.14
C ILE A 206 -4.08 3.40 -10.59
N ALA A 207 -3.09 2.51 -10.61
CA ALA A 207 -1.74 2.73 -10.12
C ALA A 207 -0.82 3.45 -11.12
N SER A 208 -1.37 4.04 -12.18
CA SER A 208 -0.56 4.62 -13.25
C SER A 208 0.24 5.85 -12.80
N GLU A 209 -0.29 6.59 -11.84
CA GLU A 209 0.34 7.79 -11.25
C GLU A 209 1.01 7.53 -9.90
N ASP A 210 0.80 6.36 -9.29
CA ASP A 210 1.41 6.00 -8.01
C ASP A 210 2.81 5.40 -8.21
N THR A 211 3.80 6.11 -7.66
CA THR A 211 5.22 5.76 -7.72
C THR A 211 5.74 5.15 -6.41
N SER A 212 4.88 4.88 -5.44
CA SER A 212 5.28 4.24 -4.18
C SER A 212 5.81 2.83 -4.42
N LEU A 213 6.83 2.45 -3.64
CA LEU A 213 7.37 1.10 -3.70
C LEU A 213 6.30 0.05 -3.35
N VAL A 214 5.38 0.41 -2.45
CA VAL A 214 4.24 -0.41 -2.01
C VAL A 214 3.29 -0.75 -3.16
N THR A 215 3.21 0.11 -4.18
CA THR A 215 2.39 -0.10 -5.37
C THR A 215 3.20 -0.69 -6.52
N VAL A 216 4.38 -0.12 -6.80
CA VAL A 216 5.25 -0.53 -7.92
C VAL A 216 5.78 -1.95 -7.73
N ALA A 217 6.35 -2.29 -6.56
CA ALA A 217 6.96 -3.61 -6.38
C ALA A 217 5.96 -4.76 -6.53
N PRO A 218 4.76 -4.74 -5.89
CA PRO A 218 3.74 -5.77 -6.13
C PRO A 218 3.27 -5.82 -7.59
N ARG A 219 3.09 -4.66 -8.25
CA ARG A 219 2.71 -4.59 -9.67
C ARG A 219 3.63 -5.41 -10.56
N GLU A 220 4.92 -5.11 -10.44
CA GLU A 220 5.93 -5.71 -11.31
C GLU A 220 6.17 -7.18 -10.92
N PHE A 221 6.19 -7.50 -9.62
CA PHE A 221 6.38 -8.86 -9.12
C PHE A 221 5.26 -9.80 -9.54
N PHE A 222 4.01 -9.48 -9.19
CA PHE A 222 2.86 -10.30 -9.56
C PHE A 222 2.63 -10.29 -11.07
N GLY A 223 2.89 -9.17 -11.75
CA GLY A 223 2.86 -9.11 -13.21
C GLY A 223 3.83 -10.07 -13.87
N GLY A 224 5.05 -10.20 -13.32
CA GLY A 224 6.05 -11.17 -13.73
C GLY A 224 5.56 -12.61 -13.56
N LEU A 225 5.03 -12.95 -12.37
CA LEU A 225 4.49 -14.28 -12.07
C LEU A 225 3.33 -14.66 -13.00
N ILE A 226 2.40 -13.74 -13.25
CA ILE A 226 1.28 -13.95 -14.16
C ILE A 226 1.78 -14.22 -15.57
N CYS A 227 2.73 -13.41 -16.07
CA CYS A 227 3.29 -13.60 -17.40
C CYS A 227 4.08 -14.91 -17.53
N ALA A 228 4.82 -15.30 -16.49
CA ALA A 228 5.55 -16.57 -16.47
C ALA A 228 4.59 -17.77 -16.59
N ASN A 229 3.50 -17.77 -15.82
CA ASN A 229 2.53 -18.87 -15.85
C ASN A 229 1.73 -18.89 -17.15
N LEU A 230 1.28 -17.74 -17.66
CA LEU A 230 0.62 -17.67 -18.97
C LEU A 230 1.53 -18.13 -20.11
N TYR A 231 2.85 -17.90 -20.03
CA TYR A 231 3.80 -18.45 -20.99
C TYR A 231 3.87 -19.98 -20.90
N ARG A 232 3.95 -20.54 -19.68
CA ARG A 232 3.94 -22.00 -19.47
C ARG A 232 2.66 -22.65 -20.00
N GLU A 233 1.51 -22.02 -19.79
CA GLU A 233 0.20 -22.53 -20.22
C GLU A 233 0.00 -22.43 -21.74
N THR A 234 0.46 -21.34 -22.38
CA THR A 234 0.10 -21.03 -23.77
C THR A 234 1.24 -21.14 -24.78
N GLY A 235 2.50 -21.21 -24.33
CA GLY A 235 3.70 -21.16 -25.18
C GLY A 235 3.94 -19.82 -25.90
N LYS A 236 3.10 -18.80 -25.71
CA LYS A 236 3.17 -17.54 -26.48
C LYS A 236 4.34 -16.66 -26.01
N LYS A 237 5.35 -16.48 -26.87
CA LYS A 237 6.56 -15.65 -26.60
C LYS A 237 6.28 -14.22 -26.13
N LYS A 238 5.11 -13.65 -26.43
CA LYS A 238 4.69 -12.33 -25.92
C LYS A 238 4.71 -12.26 -24.39
N HIS A 239 4.32 -13.34 -23.71
CA HIS A 239 4.28 -13.40 -22.25
C HIS A 239 5.70 -13.50 -21.67
N LEU A 240 6.58 -14.29 -22.29
CA LEU A 240 7.99 -14.36 -21.93
C LEU A 240 8.69 -13.00 -22.03
N ARG A 241 8.51 -12.28 -23.15
CA ARG A 241 9.08 -10.93 -23.33
C ARG A 241 8.58 -9.95 -22.28
N LYS A 242 7.28 -9.99 -21.97
CA LYS A 242 6.69 -9.12 -20.93
C LYS A 242 7.25 -9.47 -19.55
N MET A 243 7.34 -10.74 -19.19
CA MET A 243 7.96 -11.20 -17.93
C MET A 243 9.41 -10.68 -17.80
N GLN A 244 10.23 -10.83 -18.84
CA GLN A 244 11.61 -10.33 -18.85
C GLN A 244 11.70 -8.81 -18.66
N LYS A 245 10.78 -8.06 -19.27
CA LYS A 245 10.69 -6.60 -19.09
C LYS A 245 10.37 -6.23 -17.63
N LEU A 246 9.33 -6.83 -17.05
CA LEU A 246 8.92 -6.56 -15.66
C LEU A 246 10.03 -6.95 -14.67
N HIS A 247 10.71 -8.07 -14.90
CA HIS A 247 11.86 -8.49 -14.10
C HIS A 247 13.02 -7.49 -14.14
N LYS A 248 13.29 -6.91 -15.32
CA LYS A 248 14.30 -5.86 -15.44
C LYS A 248 13.88 -4.60 -14.66
N GLN A 249 12.61 -4.24 -14.70
CA GLN A 249 12.07 -3.08 -13.96
C GLN A 249 12.18 -3.28 -12.44
N LEU A 250 11.90 -4.48 -11.92
CA LEU A 250 12.09 -4.81 -10.50
C LEU A 250 13.53 -4.68 -10.01
N ARG A 251 14.54 -4.79 -10.88
CA ARG A 251 15.95 -4.64 -10.50
C ARG A 251 16.41 -3.19 -10.47
N THR A 252 15.63 -2.30 -11.07
CA THR A 252 15.91 -0.86 -11.13
C THR A 252 15.10 -0.07 -10.12
N VAL A 253 14.16 -0.74 -9.45
CA VAL A 253 13.37 -0.27 -8.32
C VAL A 253 14.04 -0.80 -7.06
#